data_AF-A0A5Q3L9D4-F1
#
_entry.id   AF-A0A5Q3L9D4-F1
#
_cell.length_a   1.000
_cell.length_b   1.000
_cell.length_c   1.000
_cell.angle_alpha   90.00
_cell.angle_beta   90.00
_cell.angle_gamma   90.00
#
_symmetry.space_group_name_H-M   'P 1'
#
loop_
_entity.id
_entity.type
_entity.pdbx_description
1 polymer ?
#
loop_
_entity_poly.entity_id
_entity_poly.type
_entity_poly.pdbx_seq_one_letter_code
_entity_poly.pdbx_strand_id
1 'polypeptide(L)'
;MKIAKPLFERELEKYDWQNLRIMCRKATHVPFALRKLIQAKTVKEVDEAYWRIENSVVVQGGLYQAALPTIKVLLAALIGSDPPFFVKVAALELIFQMVNGGVSAEEMEAGSHSLLEDCQQAVREEVWLFNTKKLAENAEATEEILDIIDPDRIYLAKWIK
;
A
#
# COMPACT_ATOMS: atom_id res chain seq x y z
N MET A 1 7.89 -16.33 -26.45
CA MET A 1 7.97 -14.96 -25.90
C MET A 1 7.61 -15.03 -24.43
N LYS A 2 8.57 -14.82 -23.50
CA LYS A 2 8.24 -14.78 -22.07
C LYS A 2 7.60 -13.42 -21.77
N ILE A 3 6.34 -13.42 -21.35
CA ILE A 3 5.69 -12.19 -20.87
C ILE A 3 6.47 -11.73 -19.63
N ALA A 4 6.94 -10.49 -19.64
CA ALA A 4 7.64 -9.93 -18.50
C ALA A 4 6.69 -9.87 -17.30
N LYS A 5 7.16 -10.34 -16.14
CA LYS A 5 6.39 -10.33 -14.90
C LYS A 5 6.00 -8.87 -14.52
N PRO A 6 4.72 -8.60 -14.14
CA PRO A 6 4.27 -7.27 -13.70
C PRO A 6 5.10 -6.72 -12.54
N LEU A 7 5.14 -5.39 -12.39
CA LEU A 7 5.97 -4.73 -11.37
C LEU A 7 5.60 -5.19 -9.94
N PHE A 8 4.31 -5.24 -9.61
CA PHE A 8 3.85 -5.67 -8.28
C PHE A 8 4.25 -7.12 -7.94
N GLU A 9 4.31 -8.01 -8.94
CA GLU A 9 4.75 -9.39 -8.74
C GLU A 9 6.24 -9.49 -8.44
N ARG A 10 7.06 -8.61 -9.04
CA ARG A 10 8.49 -8.51 -8.71
C ARG A 10 8.69 -7.93 -7.32
N GLU A 11 7.85 -6.96 -6.95
CA GLU A 11 7.88 -6.35 -5.62
C GLU A 11 7.51 -7.37 -4.54
N LEU A 12 6.48 -8.20 -4.77
CA LEU A 12 6.11 -9.29 -3.87
C LEU A 12 7.26 -10.25 -3.57
N GLU A 13 8.10 -10.55 -4.57
CA GLU A 13 9.23 -11.48 -4.45
C GLU A 13 10.42 -10.93 -3.65
N LYS A 14 10.47 -9.62 -3.39
CA LYS A 14 11.56 -9.01 -2.61
C LYS A 14 11.47 -9.29 -1.12
N TYR A 15 10.30 -9.68 -0.62
CA TYR A 15 10.04 -9.79 0.81
C TYR A 15 9.87 -11.24 1.25
N ASP A 16 10.43 -11.55 2.42
CA ASP A 16 10.19 -12.81 3.10
C ASP A 16 8.92 -12.74 3.97
N TRP A 17 7.77 -12.89 3.31
CA TRP A 17 6.44 -12.85 3.95
C TRP A 17 6.23 -13.90 5.05
N GLN A 18 7.04 -14.96 5.09
CA GLN A 18 6.93 -15.98 6.14
C GLN A 18 7.49 -15.48 7.47
N ASN A 19 8.41 -14.51 7.43
CA ASN A 19 9.02 -13.95 8.63
C ASN A 19 8.42 -12.62 9.06
N LEU A 20 7.73 -11.91 8.15
CA LEU A 20 7.00 -10.68 8.48
C LEU A 20 5.85 -10.93 9.46
N ARG A 21 5.75 -10.04 10.45
CA ARG A 21 4.67 -10.03 11.46
C ARG A 21 3.43 -9.31 10.95
N ILE A 22 2.28 -9.86 11.35
CA ILE A 22 0.92 -9.31 11.27
C ILE A 22 0.23 -9.59 12.61
N MET A 23 -1.00 -9.11 12.81
CA MET A 23 -1.75 -9.37 14.04
C MET A 23 -1.75 -10.87 14.41
N CYS A 24 -1.10 -11.19 15.52
CA CYS A 24 -0.97 -12.52 16.13
C CYS A 24 -0.41 -13.64 15.21
N ARG A 25 0.14 -13.33 14.02
CA ARG A 25 0.50 -14.33 13.00
C ARG A 25 1.65 -13.88 12.09
N LYS A 26 2.02 -14.73 11.14
CA LYS A 26 2.94 -14.44 10.04
C LYS A 26 2.18 -14.03 8.78
N ALA A 27 2.78 -13.17 7.95
CA ALA A 27 2.15 -12.57 6.77
C ALA A 27 2.01 -13.52 5.55
N THR A 28 2.00 -14.84 5.75
CA THR A 28 2.06 -15.83 4.66
C THR A 28 0.90 -15.74 3.67
N HIS A 29 -0.28 -15.29 4.11
CA HIS A 29 -1.44 -15.13 3.23
C HIS A 29 -1.51 -13.77 2.52
N VAL A 30 -0.76 -12.77 2.99
CA VAL A 30 -0.84 -11.39 2.48
C VAL A 30 -0.46 -11.31 0.99
N PRO A 31 0.59 -11.99 0.49
CA PRO A 31 0.89 -12.02 -0.95
C PRO A 31 -0.27 -12.52 -1.81
N PHE A 32 -1.02 -13.51 -1.33
CA PHE A 32 -2.16 -14.05 -2.07
C PHE A 32 -3.34 -13.06 -2.07
N ALA A 33 -3.59 -12.40 -0.94
CA ALA A 33 -4.63 -11.37 -0.85
C ALA A 33 -4.28 -10.15 -1.74
N LEU A 34 -3.02 -9.70 -1.75
CA LEU A 34 -2.54 -8.63 -2.63
C LEU A 34 -2.73 -8.96 -4.11
N ARG A 35 -2.34 -10.17 -4.54
CA ARG A 35 -2.60 -10.62 -5.93
C ARG A 35 -4.08 -10.59 -6.26
N LYS A 36 -4.93 -11.10 -5.37
CA LYS A 36 -6.38 -11.09 -5.56
C LYS A 36 -6.94 -9.67 -5.70
N LEU A 37 -6.54 -8.76 -4.81
CA LEU A 37 -6.96 -7.36 -4.86
C LEU A 37 -6.56 -6.71 -6.19
N ILE A 38 -5.28 -6.79 -6.54
CA ILE A 38 -4.70 -6.11 -7.71
C ILE A 38 -5.27 -6.66 -9.02
N GLN A 39 -5.59 -7.96 -9.06
CA GLN A 39 -6.08 -8.63 -10.27
C GLN A 39 -7.61 -8.76 -10.33
N ALA A 40 -8.33 -8.29 -9.30
CA ALA A 40 -9.76 -8.40 -9.18
C ALA A 40 -10.49 -7.88 -10.43
N LYS A 41 -11.57 -8.58 -10.78
CA LYS A 41 -12.47 -8.26 -11.89
C LYS A 41 -13.82 -7.75 -11.41
N THR A 42 -14.10 -7.89 -10.12
CA THR A 42 -15.36 -7.46 -9.51
C THR A 42 -15.12 -6.73 -8.20
N VAL A 43 -16.07 -5.88 -7.81
CA VAL A 43 -16.07 -5.21 -6.50
C VAL A 43 -16.05 -6.23 -5.36
N LYS A 44 -16.82 -7.33 -5.50
CA LYS A 44 -16.85 -8.41 -4.50
C LYS A 44 -15.47 -9.04 -4.26
N GLU A 45 -14.71 -9.30 -5.32
CA GLU A 45 -13.34 -9.82 -5.19
C GLU A 45 -12.41 -8.83 -4.51
N VAL A 46 -12.61 -7.53 -4.76
CA VAL A 46 -11.90 -6.47 -4.05
C VAL A 46 -12.27 -6.48 -2.57
N ASP A 47 -13.54 -6.48 -2.21
CA ASP A 47 -13.99 -6.46 -0.81
C ASP A 47 -13.40 -7.64 -0.02
N GLU A 48 -13.45 -8.84 -0.58
CA GLU A 48 -12.89 -10.06 0.04
C GLU A 48 -11.37 -9.96 0.24
N ALA A 49 -10.65 -9.41 -0.74
CA ALA A 49 -9.21 -9.27 -0.69
C ALA A 49 -8.77 -8.13 0.23
N TYR A 50 -9.44 -6.99 0.15
CA TYR A 50 -9.26 -5.81 0.99
C TYR A 50 -9.39 -6.19 2.46
N TRP A 51 -10.50 -6.85 2.83
CA TRP A 51 -10.74 -7.24 4.22
C TRP A 51 -9.64 -8.14 4.78
N ARG A 52 -9.11 -9.05 3.95
CA ARG A 52 -7.99 -9.93 4.30
C ARG A 52 -6.66 -9.21 4.48
N ILE A 53 -6.44 -8.10 3.78
CA ILE A 53 -5.23 -7.28 3.90
C ILE A 53 -5.34 -6.38 5.13
N GLU A 54 -6.39 -5.56 5.20
CA GLU A 54 -6.65 -4.61 6.28
C GLU A 54 -6.54 -5.31 7.65
N ASN A 55 -7.34 -6.36 7.88
CA ASN A 55 -7.36 -7.11 9.15
C ASN A 55 -6.10 -7.95 9.42
N SER A 56 -5.02 -7.71 8.68
CA SER A 56 -3.71 -8.33 8.89
C SER A 56 -2.61 -7.28 9.07
N VAL A 57 -2.50 -6.33 8.16
CA VAL A 57 -1.35 -5.41 8.08
C VAL A 57 -1.60 -4.07 8.78
N VAL A 58 -2.87 -3.67 8.91
CA VAL A 58 -3.32 -2.46 9.61
C VAL A 58 -4.65 -2.74 10.31
N VAL A 59 -4.59 -3.12 11.58
CA VAL A 59 -5.81 -3.53 12.33
C VAL A 59 -6.22 -2.42 13.28
N GLN A 60 -7.41 -1.85 13.07
CA GLN A 60 -7.93 -0.75 13.88
C GLN A 60 -6.94 0.44 13.97
N GLY A 61 -6.25 0.73 12.87
CA GLY A 61 -5.21 1.76 12.79
C GLY A 61 -3.82 1.33 13.30
N GLY A 62 -3.69 0.15 13.91
CA GLY A 62 -2.41 -0.42 14.36
C GLY A 62 -1.62 -1.07 13.22
N LEU A 63 -0.46 -0.50 12.89
CA LEU A 63 0.44 -0.98 11.85
C LEU A 63 1.28 -2.15 12.35
N TYR A 64 1.37 -3.18 11.50
CA TYR A 64 2.25 -4.32 11.69
C TYR A 64 3.41 -4.31 10.69
N GLN A 65 4.48 -5.05 10.98
CA GLN A 65 5.70 -5.08 10.15
C GLN A 65 5.43 -5.28 8.64
N ALA A 66 4.39 -6.06 8.28
CA ALA A 66 4.00 -6.29 6.89
C ALA A 66 3.37 -5.07 6.18
N ALA A 67 3.04 -3.98 6.87
CA ALA A 67 2.47 -2.76 6.29
C ALA A 67 3.40 -2.13 5.23
N LEU A 68 4.67 -1.94 5.57
CA LEU A 68 5.65 -1.34 4.66
C LEU A 68 5.82 -2.14 3.34
N PRO A 69 6.05 -3.47 3.37
CA PRO A 69 6.02 -4.30 2.16
C PRO A 69 4.71 -4.22 1.39
N THR A 70 3.57 -4.14 2.09
CA THR A 70 2.24 -4.02 1.46
C THR A 70 2.11 -2.71 0.70
N ILE A 71 2.49 -1.57 1.29
CA ILE A 71 2.52 -0.26 0.61
C ILE A 71 3.33 -0.35 -0.68
N LYS A 72 4.55 -0.89 -0.60
CA LYS A 72 5.45 -0.96 -1.76
C LYS A 72 4.86 -1.78 -2.90
N VAL A 73 4.17 -2.88 -2.59
CA VAL A 73 3.46 -3.70 -3.58
C VAL A 73 2.27 -2.97 -4.20
N LEU A 74 1.48 -2.24 -3.40
CA LEU A 74 0.36 -1.44 -3.89
C LEU A 74 0.83 -0.30 -4.81
N LEU A 75 1.88 0.43 -4.42
CA LEU A 75 2.52 1.45 -5.26
C LEU A 75 3.04 0.83 -6.57
N ALA A 76 3.72 -0.31 -6.50
CA ALA A 76 4.19 -1.04 -7.67
C ALA A 76 3.05 -1.45 -8.62
N ALA A 77 1.87 -1.79 -8.08
CA ALA A 77 0.68 -2.07 -8.88
C ALA A 77 0.15 -0.82 -9.58
N LEU A 78 0.00 0.27 -8.82
CA LEU A 78 -0.47 1.57 -9.33
C LEU A 78 0.53 2.23 -10.29
N ILE A 79 1.82 1.92 -10.22
CA ILE A 79 2.83 2.39 -11.18
C ILE A 79 2.80 1.50 -12.43
N GLY A 80 2.99 0.18 -12.25
CA GLY A 80 3.28 -0.74 -13.35
C GLY A 80 2.06 -1.25 -14.13
N SER A 81 0.84 -0.98 -13.69
CA SER A 81 -0.40 -1.42 -14.35
C SER A 81 -1.51 -0.40 -14.20
N ASP A 82 -2.47 -0.31 -15.12
CA ASP A 82 -3.67 0.54 -14.96
C ASP A 82 -4.85 -0.33 -14.51
N PRO A 83 -4.97 -0.61 -13.19
CA PRO A 83 -6.04 -1.47 -12.69
C PRO A 83 -7.39 -0.75 -12.79
N PRO A 84 -8.52 -1.48 -12.78
CA PRO A 84 -9.84 -0.86 -12.78
C PRO A 84 -10.04 0.12 -11.61
N PHE A 85 -10.92 1.10 -11.80
CA PHE A 85 -11.23 2.14 -10.80
C PHE A 85 -11.43 1.59 -9.37
N PHE A 86 -12.26 0.55 -9.21
CA PHE A 86 -12.56 -0.03 -7.89
C PHE A 86 -11.33 -0.66 -7.21
N VAL A 87 -10.33 -1.12 -7.98
CA VAL A 87 -9.05 -1.60 -7.44
C VAL A 87 -8.17 -0.42 -7.02
N LYS A 88 -8.16 0.68 -7.80
CA LYS A 88 -7.42 1.90 -7.44
C LYS A 88 -7.93 2.48 -6.12
N VAL A 89 -9.26 2.59 -5.98
CA VAL A 89 -9.91 3.06 -4.75
C VAL A 89 -9.44 2.23 -3.55
N ALA A 90 -9.56 0.89 -3.63
CA ALA A 90 -9.16 0.03 -2.52
C ALA A 90 -7.66 0.06 -2.23
N ALA A 91 -6.81 0.18 -3.26
CA ALA A 91 -5.37 0.32 -3.07
C ALA A 91 -4.99 1.65 -2.40
N LEU A 92 -5.62 2.76 -2.80
CA LEU A 92 -5.40 4.07 -2.21
C LEU A 92 -5.92 4.12 -0.77
N GLU A 93 -7.09 3.55 -0.49
CA GLU A 93 -7.62 3.45 0.87
C GLU A 93 -6.67 2.68 1.81
N LEU A 94 -6.16 1.52 1.37
CA LEU A 94 -5.18 0.75 2.16
C LEU A 94 -3.89 1.55 2.39
N ILE A 95 -3.42 2.28 1.38
CA ILE A 95 -2.24 3.16 1.53
C ILE A 95 -2.55 4.25 2.56
N PHE A 96 -3.68 4.94 2.43
CA PHE A 96 -4.13 5.98 3.36
C PHE A 96 -4.17 5.46 4.80
N GLN A 97 -4.83 4.34 5.04
CA GLN A 97 -4.88 3.71 6.36
C GLN A 97 -3.48 3.42 6.92
N MET A 98 -2.54 2.96 6.09
CA MET A 98 -1.19 2.62 6.53
C MET A 98 -0.28 3.83 6.76
N VAL A 99 -0.51 4.96 6.07
CA VAL A 99 0.26 6.21 6.32
C VAL A 99 -0.36 7.09 7.41
N ASN A 100 -1.63 6.88 7.73
CA ASN A 100 -2.38 7.61 8.76
C ASN A 100 -2.50 6.86 10.11
N GLY A 101 -2.15 5.58 10.15
CA GLY A 101 -2.23 4.75 11.35
C GLY A 101 -1.16 5.09 12.40
N GLY A 102 -0.97 4.17 13.34
CA GLY A 102 0.11 4.22 14.33
C GLY A 102 0.73 2.84 14.51
N VAL A 103 1.99 2.78 14.94
CA VAL A 103 2.66 1.49 15.20
C VAL A 103 1.90 0.71 16.28
N SER A 104 1.57 -0.57 16.03
CA SER A 104 0.86 -1.38 17.03
C SER A 104 1.70 -1.55 18.31
N ALA A 105 1.04 -1.82 19.44
CA ALA A 105 1.75 -2.03 20.70
C ALA A 105 2.77 -3.19 20.61
N GLU A 106 2.39 -4.27 19.94
CA GLU A 106 3.25 -5.44 19.71
C GLU A 106 4.47 -5.10 18.86
N GLU A 107 4.31 -4.23 17.85
CA GLU A 107 5.43 -3.77 17.03
C GLU A 107 6.32 -2.78 17.80
N MET A 108 5.74 -1.95 18.67
CA MET A 108 6.50 -1.08 19.58
C MET A 108 7.35 -1.91 20.55
N GLU A 109 6.78 -2.96 21.13
CA GLU A 109 7.51 -3.91 22.00
C GLU A 109 8.60 -4.66 21.23
N ALA A 110 8.36 -4.98 19.96
CA ALA A 110 9.34 -5.63 19.08
C ALA A 110 10.42 -4.67 18.54
N GLY A 111 10.37 -3.38 18.88
CA GLY A 111 11.37 -2.37 18.49
C GLY A 111 11.15 -1.73 17.12
N SER A 112 9.99 -1.91 16.47
CA SER A 112 9.67 -1.34 15.15
C SER A 112 9.20 0.12 15.22
N HIS A 113 9.88 0.97 15.98
CA HIS A 113 9.40 2.32 16.32
C HIS A 113 9.27 3.25 15.10
N SER A 114 10.12 3.07 14.09
CA SER A 114 10.12 3.87 12.86
C SER A 114 9.09 3.42 11.81
N LEU A 115 8.31 2.36 12.06
CA LEU A 115 7.51 1.71 11.02
C LEU A 115 6.55 2.67 10.30
N LEU A 116 5.91 3.60 11.02
CA LEU A 116 5.03 4.60 10.42
C LEU A 116 5.82 5.56 9.52
N GLU A 117 6.97 6.05 9.99
CA GLU A 117 7.85 6.94 9.25
C GLU A 117 8.36 6.27 7.97
N ASP A 118 8.74 4.99 8.06
CA ASP A 118 9.18 4.17 6.93
C ASP A 118 8.07 4.00 5.88
N CYS A 119 6.82 3.77 6.33
CA CYS A 119 5.64 3.70 5.47
C CYS A 119 5.38 5.02 4.75
N GLN A 120 5.37 6.15 5.48
CA GLN A 120 5.17 7.48 4.90
C GLN A 120 6.28 7.85 3.92
N GLN A 121 7.52 7.51 4.27
CA GLN A 121 8.68 7.76 3.42
C GLN A 121 8.59 6.97 2.10
N ALA A 122 8.19 5.70 2.15
CA ALA A 122 8.00 4.89 0.94
C ALA A 122 6.95 5.46 -0.01
N VAL A 123 5.86 6.05 0.52
CA VAL A 123 4.83 6.71 -0.31
C VAL A 123 5.35 8.04 -0.86
N ARG A 124 6.07 8.80 -0.05
CA ARG A 124 6.67 10.09 -0.44
C ARG A 124 7.71 9.96 -1.56
N GLU A 125 8.46 8.86 -1.59
CA GLU A 125 9.40 8.57 -2.69
C GLU A 125 8.70 8.46 -4.05
N GLU A 126 7.44 8.01 -4.05
CA GLU A 126 6.60 7.86 -5.23
C GLU A 126 5.54 8.97 -5.36
N VAL A 127 5.75 10.12 -4.71
CA VAL A 127 4.74 11.21 -4.63
C VAL A 127 4.25 11.69 -6.00
N TRP A 128 5.08 11.57 -7.03
CA TRP A 128 4.75 11.97 -8.40
C TRP A 128 3.54 11.22 -8.97
N LEU A 129 3.29 9.98 -8.52
CA LEU A 129 2.20 9.12 -8.95
C LEU A 129 0.83 9.77 -8.71
N PHE A 130 0.72 10.51 -7.61
CA PHE A 130 -0.52 11.13 -7.13
C PHE A 130 -0.98 12.32 -7.99
N ASN A 131 -0.14 12.83 -8.91
CA ASN A 131 -0.56 13.86 -9.87
C ASN A 131 -0.64 13.33 -11.32
N THR A 132 -0.75 12.02 -11.50
CA THR A 132 -0.86 11.42 -12.82
C THR A 132 -2.32 11.36 -13.29
N LYS A 133 -2.55 11.45 -14.61
CA LYS A 133 -3.88 11.26 -15.22
C LYS A 133 -4.56 9.95 -14.83
N LYS A 134 -3.76 8.94 -14.48
CA LYS A 134 -4.20 7.61 -14.07
C LYS A 134 -4.97 7.61 -12.76
N LEU A 135 -4.62 8.51 -11.84
CA LEU A 135 -5.26 8.67 -10.55
C LEU A 135 -6.14 9.93 -10.49
N ALA A 136 -6.32 10.65 -11.61
CA ALA A 136 -7.14 11.86 -11.65
C ALA A 136 -8.62 11.60 -11.28
N GLU A 137 -9.14 10.40 -11.56
CA GLU A 137 -10.49 9.98 -11.12
C GLU A 137 -10.57 9.63 -9.62
N ASN A 138 -9.43 9.57 -8.94
CA ASN A 138 -9.30 9.27 -7.51
C ASN A 138 -8.74 10.49 -6.73
N ALA A 139 -9.06 11.71 -7.18
CA ALA A 139 -8.47 12.94 -6.66
C ALA A 139 -8.67 13.10 -5.14
N GLU A 140 -9.85 12.82 -4.61
CA GLU A 140 -10.13 12.94 -3.16
C GLU A 140 -9.20 12.06 -2.31
N ALA A 141 -9.19 10.74 -2.56
CA ALA A 141 -8.30 9.81 -1.87
C ALA A 141 -6.81 10.14 -2.05
N THR A 142 -6.46 10.74 -3.19
CA THR A 142 -5.11 11.16 -3.48
C THR A 142 -4.71 12.39 -2.65
N GLU A 143 -5.57 13.39 -2.55
CA GLU A 143 -5.34 14.58 -1.71
C GLU A 143 -5.24 14.21 -0.23
N GLU A 144 -6.06 13.29 0.27
CA GLU A 144 -5.97 12.80 1.67
C GLU A 144 -4.61 12.16 1.98
N ILE A 145 -4.05 11.39 1.05
CA ILE A 145 -2.70 10.83 1.20
C ILE A 145 -1.65 11.94 1.16
N LEU A 146 -1.79 12.90 0.24
CA LEU A 146 -0.85 14.02 0.11
C LEU A 146 -0.85 14.91 1.36
N ASP A 147 -1.99 15.15 1.99
CA ASP A 147 -2.09 15.90 3.25
C ASP A 147 -1.30 15.27 4.40
N ILE A 148 -1.09 13.95 4.33
CA ILE A 148 -0.29 13.22 5.32
C ILE A 148 1.19 13.23 4.94
N ILE A 149 1.53 12.84 3.71
CA ILE A 149 2.92 12.55 3.33
C ILE A 149 3.67 13.77 2.77
N ASP A 150 2.96 14.76 2.25
CA ASP A 150 3.49 16.00 1.66
C ASP A 150 2.52 17.18 1.84
N PRO A 151 2.21 17.59 3.10
CA PRO A 151 1.21 18.62 3.40
C PRO A 151 1.50 19.96 2.72
N ASP A 152 2.78 20.34 2.63
CA ASP A 152 3.23 21.58 1.98
C ASP A 152 3.45 21.44 0.46
N ARG A 153 3.18 20.25 -0.10
CA ARG A 153 3.38 19.89 -1.53
C ARG A 153 4.81 20.14 -2.02
N ILE A 154 5.80 20.11 -1.14
CA ILE A 154 7.22 20.38 -1.43
C ILE A 154 7.81 19.27 -2.30
N TYR A 155 7.46 18.01 -2.03
CA TYR A 155 7.98 16.88 -2.80
C TYR A 155 7.29 16.77 -4.14
N LEU A 156 5.97 16.96 -4.18
CA LEU A 156 5.18 16.93 -5.40
C LEU A 156 5.59 18.04 -6.37
N ALA A 157 5.83 19.27 -5.86
CA ALA A 157 6.26 20.40 -6.69
C ALA A 157 7.56 20.14 -7.48
N LYS A 158 8.41 19.21 -7.04
CA LYS A 158 9.64 18.83 -7.78
C LYS A 158 9.33 18.13 -9.11
N TRP A 159 8.12 17.59 -9.26
CA TRP A 159 7.68 16.80 -10.42
C TRP A 159 6.74 17.55 -11.37
N ILE A 160 6.21 18.72 -10.98
CA ILE A 160 5.24 19.52 -11.77
C ILE A 160 5.95 20.61 -12.59
N LYS A 161 7.17 20.33 -13.09
CA LYS A 161 7.92 21.28 -13.93
C LYS A 161 7.55 21.16 -15.40
#